data_AF-A0A6P5EEE5-F1
#
_entry.id   AF-A0A6P5EEE5-F1
#
_cell.length_a   1.000
_cell.length_b   1.000
_cell.length_c   1.000
_cell.angle_alpha   90.00
_cell.angle_beta   90.00
_cell.angle_gamma   90.00
#
_symmetry.space_group_name_H-M   'P 1'
#
loop_
_entity.id
_entity.type
_entity.pdbx_description
1 polymer ?
#
loop_
_entity_poly.entity_id
_entity_poly.type
_entity_poly.pdbx_seq_one_letter_code
_entity_poly.pdbx_strand_id
1 'polypeptide(L)'
;MGLWSPILKNKIIYEDGSVQKISEIPDNLKAIYKTVWEIKQKTLVDMAIDRGCYIDQSQSLNIHMDQPNFGKLTSLHFYAWSKGLKTGMYYLRTRAAADAIKFTVDTSLLKDKKPAEEEDVEAKMAQVVCSLNNRDECIACGS
;
A
#
# COMPACT_ATOMS: atom_id res chain seq x y z
N MET A 1 -10.51 -6.76 23.20
CA MET A 1 -9.34 -6.46 22.33
C MET A 1 -8.59 -5.22 22.78
N GLY A 2 -9.22 -4.15 23.29
CA GLY A 2 -8.51 -3.09 24.04
C GLY A 2 -7.43 -2.32 23.27
N LEU A 3 -7.38 -2.45 21.94
CA LEU A 3 -6.33 -1.90 21.08
C LEU A 3 -6.49 -0.39 20.83
N TRP A 4 -7.68 0.15 21.06
CA TRP A 4 -7.98 1.54 20.70
C TRP A 4 -7.21 2.53 21.58
N SER A 5 -6.41 3.38 20.95
CA SER A 5 -5.68 4.48 21.58
C SER A 5 -5.66 5.71 20.67
N PRO A 6 -5.46 6.93 21.21
CA PRO A 6 -5.27 8.13 20.39
C PRO A 6 -4.11 7.99 19.40
N ILE A 7 -3.07 7.26 19.78
CA ILE A 7 -1.91 6.96 18.93
C ILE A 7 -2.33 6.09 17.74
N LEU A 8 -3.09 5.02 18.01
CA LEU A 8 -3.59 4.13 16.95
C LEU A 8 -4.51 4.88 15.98
N LYS A 9 -5.41 5.74 16.49
CA LYS A 9 -6.24 6.62 15.66
C LYS A 9 -5.38 7.46 14.72
N ASN A 10 -4.33 8.10 15.22
CA ASN A 10 -3.45 8.94 14.42
C ASN A 10 -2.66 8.12 13.38
N LYS A 11 -2.24 6.90 13.71
CA LYS A 11 -1.63 5.94 12.76
C LYS A 11 -2.58 5.60 11.62
N ILE A 12 -3.85 5.33 11.92
CA ILE A 12 -4.87 5.02 10.89
C ILE A 12 -5.09 6.22 9.97
N ILE A 13 -5.18 7.44 10.52
CA ILE A 13 -5.32 8.67 9.71
C ILE A 13 -4.07 8.86 8.84
N TYR A 14 -2.88 8.64 9.42
CA TYR A 14 -1.61 8.71 8.70
C TYR A 14 -1.50 7.70 7.55
N GLU A 15 -2.21 6.56 7.62
CA GLU A 15 -2.25 5.53 6.57
C GLU A 15 -3.50 5.60 5.67
N ASP A 16 -4.21 6.75 5.65
CA ASP A 16 -5.42 6.96 4.83
C ASP A 16 -6.55 5.95 5.12
N GLY A 17 -6.67 5.53 6.37
CA GLY A 17 -7.66 4.54 6.80
C GLY A 17 -7.22 3.10 6.57
N SER A 18 -6.04 2.84 5.97
CA SER A 18 -5.49 1.50 5.87
C SER A 18 -4.96 1.02 7.22
N VAL A 19 -5.25 -0.24 7.56
CA VAL A 19 -4.72 -0.91 8.75
C VAL A 19 -3.57 -1.87 8.44
N GLN A 20 -3.21 -2.05 7.17
CA GLN A 20 -2.26 -3.09 6.76
C GLN A 20 -0.86 -2.87 7.31
N LYS A 21 -0.41 -1.61 7.37
CA LYS A 21 0.94 -1.24 7.83
C LYS A 21 1.07 -1.08 9.35
N ILE A 22 -0.03 -1.23 10.09
CA ILE A 22 -0.04 -1.04 11.53
C ILE A 22 0.28 -2.36 12.23
N SER A 23 1.45 -2.47 12.86
CA SER A 23 1.93 -3.70 13.51
C SER A 23 1.09 -4.13 14.72
N GLU A 24 0.49 -3.17 15.43
CA GLU A 24 -0.36 -3.41 16.62
C GLU A 24 -1.67 -4.14 16.30
N ILE A 25 -2.10 -4.14 15.03
CA ILE A 25 -3.36 -4.76 14.60
C ILE A 25 -3.10 -6.21 14.18
N PRO A 26 -3.78 -7.19 14.80
CA PRO A 26 -3.70 -8.59 14.40
C PRO A 26 -4.09 -8.86 12.95
N ASP A 27 -3.47 -9.85 12.32
CA ASP A 27 -3.64 -10.14 10.89
C ASP A 27 -5.08 -10.56 10.51
N ASN A 28 -5.81 -11.19 11.42
CA ASN A 28 -7.22 -11.51 11.20
C ASN A 28 -8.07 -10.23 11.05
N LEU A 29 -7.77 -9.17 11.81
CA LEU A 29 -8.45 -7.88 11.67
C LEU A 29 -8.01 -7.17 10.39
N LYS A 30 -6.72 -7.22 10.04
CA LYS A 30 -6.21 -6.67 8.77
C LYS A 30 -6.89 -7.32 7.57
N ALA A 31 -7.15 -8.63 7.64
CA ALA A 31 -7.84 -9.35 6.57
C ALA A 31 -9.29 -8.87 6.39
N ILE A 32 -9.99 -8.58 7.48
CA ILE A 32 -11.39 -8.11 7.48
C ILE A 32 -11.48 -6.65 7.04
N TYR A 33 -10.59 -5.79 7.53
CA TYR A 33 -10.64 -4.34 7.31
C TYR A 33 -9.78 -3.88 6.13
N LYS A 34 -9.72 -4.69 5.07
CA LYS A 34 -9.09 -4.26 3.82
C LYS A 34 -9.87 -3.12 3.18
N THR A 35 -9.15 -2.09 2.76
CA THR A 35 -9.76 -0.99 1.99
C THR A 35 -10.03 -1.44 0.56
N VAL A 36 -10.87 -0.70 -0.17
CA VAL A 36 -11.20 -1.02 -1.57
C VAL A 36 -9.97 -1.01 -2.49
N TRP A 37 -8.93 -0.25 -2.12
CA TRP A 37 -7.67 -0.14 -2.85
C TRP A 37 -6.76 -1.37 -2.65
N GLU A 38 -6.96 -2.11 -1.56
CA GLU A 38 -6.19 -3.31 -1.21
C GLU A 38 -6.82 -4.59 -1.76
N ILE A 39 -8.07 -4.52 -2.20
CA ILE A 39 -8.80 -5.64 -2.79
C ILE A 39 -8.55 -5.67 -4.29
N LYS A 40 -8.19 -6.86 -4.80
CA LYS A 40 -8.05 -7.09 -6.25
C LYS A 40 -9.40 -6.84 -6.92
N GLN A 41 -9.45 -5.92 -7.89
CA GLN A 41 -10.70 -5.56 -8.57
C GLN A 41 -11.36 -6.75 -9.29
N LYS A 42 -10.57 -7.72 -9.74
CA LYS A 42 -11.09 -8.99 -10.28
C LYS A 42 -12.00 -9.71 -9.26
N THR A 43 -11.64 -9.73 -7.97
CA THR A 43 -12.45 -10.37 -6.93
C THR A 43 -13.80 -9.67 -6.78
N LEU A 44 -13.85 -8.34 -6.89
CA LEU A 44 -15.11 -7.60 -6.87
C LEU A 44 -15.98 -7.91 -8.10
N VAL A 45 -15.37 -8.06 -9.27
CA VAL A 45 -16.05 -8.47 -10.50
C VAL A 45 -16.60 -9.90 -10.36
N ASP A 46 -15.82 -10.83 -9.83
CA ASP A 46 -16.24 -12.22 -9.58
C ASP A 46 -17.48 -12.25 -8.67
N MET A 47 -17.44 -11.54 -7.53
CA MET A 47 -18.59 -11.42 -6.63
C MET A 47 -19.80 -10.75 -7.29
N ALA A 48 -19.58 -9.78 -8.19
CA ALA A 48 -20.66 -9.13 -8.94
C ALA A 48 -21.31 -10.10 -9.95
N ILE A 49 -20.53 -10.96 -10.59
CA ILE A 49 -21.02 -12.01 -11.49
C ILE A 49 -21.86 -13.01 -10.69
N ASP A 50 -21.35 -13.48 -9.55
CA ASP A 50 -22.03 -14.50 -8.72
C ASP A 50 -23.42 -14.05 -8.25
N ARG A 51 -23.56 -12.79 -7.82
CA ARG A 51 -24.89 -12.25 -7.46
C ARG A 51 -25.74 -11.84 -8.67
N GLY A 52 -25.12 -11.69 -9.84
CA GLY A 52 -25.76 -11.18 -11.06
C GLY A 52 -26.91 -12.07 -11.56
N CYS A 53 -26.87 -13.38 -11.29
CA CYS A 53 -27.95 -14.30 -11.66
C CYS A 53 -29.24 -14.09 -10.85
N TYR A 54 -29.16 -13.39 -9.73
CA TYR A 54 -30.32 -13.05 -8.88
C TYR A 54 -30.80 -11.60 -9.08
N ILE A 55 -30.27 -10.89 -10.07
CA ILE A 55 -30.62 -9.48 -10.37
C ILE A 55 -31.31 -9.41 -11.74
N ASP A 56 -32.58 -9.03 -11.73
CA ASP A 56 -33.43 -8.93 -12.92
C ASP A 56 -32.93 -7.88 -13.92
N GLN A 57 -32.48 -6.73 -13.43
CA GLN A 57 -31.88 -5.64 -14.19
C GLN A 57 -30.35 -5.69 -14.08
N SER A 58 -29.70 -4.65 -13.56
CA SER A 58 -28.25 -4.58 -13.42
C SER A 58 -27.86 -4.07 -12.03
N GLN A 59 -26.57 -3.83 -11.82
CA GLN A 59 -26.01 -3.33 -10.57
C GLN A 59 -24.97 -2.24 -10.86
N SER A 60 -24.96 -1.20 -10.03
CA SER A 60 -23.99 -0.12 -10.12
C SER A 60 -22.63 -0.55 -9.57
N LEU A 61 -21.78 -1.11 -10.44
CA LEU A 61 -20.47 -1.60 -10.07
C LEU A 61 -19.38 -0.51 -10.23
N ASN A 62 -18.91 0.04 -9.11
CA ASN A 62 -17.77 0.97 -9.11
C ASN A 62 -16.44 0.21 -9.09
N ILE A 63 -15.50 0.60 -9.95
CA ILE A 63 -14.15 0.06 -10.00
C ILE A 63 -13.17 1.07 -9.40
N HIS A 64 -12.27 0.59 -8.55
CA HIS A 64 -11.26 1.41 -7.89
C HIS A 64 -9.87 0.96 -8.33
N MET A 65 -9.12 1.82 -9.00
CA MET A 65 -7.79 1.50 -9.51
C MET A 65 -6.84 2.63 -9.19
N ASP A 66 -5.86 2.37 -8.32
CA ASP A 66 -4.89 3.36 -7.84
C ASP A 66 -4.08 3.95 -8.99
N GLN A 67 -3.34 3.10 -9.71
CA GLN A 67 -2.58 3.46 -10.90
C GLN A 67 -3.20 2.82 -12.15
N PRO A 68 -4.19 3.47 -12.78
CA PRO A 68 -4.83 2.95 -13.97
C PRO A 68 -3.83 2.96 -15.14
N ASN A 69 -3.84 1.87 -15.90
CA ASN A 69 -3.18 1.83 -17.19
C ASN A 69 -4.10 1.17 -18.21
N PHE A 70 -3.86 1.42 -19.49
CA PHE A 70 -4.71 0.90 -20.56
C PHE A 70 -4.83 -0.62 -20.51
N GLY A 71 -3.74 -1.34 -20.24
CA GLY A 71 -3.77 -2.81 -20.15
C GLY A 71 -4.67 -3.34 -19.03
N LYS A 72 -4.59 -2.76 -17.83
CA LYS A 72 -5.39 -3.15 -16.66
C LYS A 72 -6.87 -2.82 -16.87
N LEU A 73 -7.18 -1.65 -17.43
CA LEU A 73 -8.55 -1.25 -17.69
C LEU A 73 -9.18 -2.11 -18.80
N THR A 74 -8.47 -2.28 -19.92
CA THR A 74 -8.93 -3.12 -21.03
C THR A 74 -9.14 -4.55 -20.57
N SER A 75 -8.17 -5.16 -19.89
CA SER A 75 -8.33 -6.54 -19.39
C SER A 75 -9.50 -6.69 -18.42
N LEU A 76 -9.74 -5.72 -17.53
CA LEU A 76 -10.89 -5.75 -16.62
C LEU A 76 -12.23 -5.62 -17.36
N HIS A 77 -12.32 -4.72 -18.35
CA HIS A 77 -13.52 -4.55 -19.17
C HIS A 77 -13.84 -5.81 -19.97
N PHE A 78 -12.86 -6.38 -20.66
CA PHE A 78 -13.04 -7.62 -21.41
C PHE A 78 -13.38 -8.79 -20.48
N TYR A 79 -12.80 -8.83 -19.28
CA TYR A 79 -13.14 -9.84 -18.28
C TYR A 79 -14.61 -9.75 -17.87
N ALA A 80 -15.09 -8.58 -17.44
CA ALA A 80 -16.48 -8.35 -17.05
C ALA A 80 -17.46 -8.66 -18.20
N TRP A 81 -17.13 -8.23 -19.43
CA TRP A 81 -17.93 -8.50 -20.62
C TRP A 81 -18.02 -10.00 -20.94
N SER A 82 -16.89 -10.70 -20.95
CA SER A 82 -16.84 -12.15 -21.24
C SER A 82 -17.62 -12.99 -20.22
N LYS A 83 -17.88 -12.44 -19.03
CA LYS A 83 -18.65 -13.08 -17.96
C LYS A 83 -20.13 -12.67 -17.94
N GLY A 84 -20.58 -11.87 -18.90
CA GLY A 84 -21.99 -11.52 -19.07
C GLY A 84 -22.51 -10.46 -18.09
N LEU A 85 -21.63 -9.68 -17.45
CA LEU A 85 -22.09 -8.55 -16.64
C LEU A 85 -22.77 -7.50 -17.52
N LYS A 86 -24.02 -7.18 -17.18
CA LYS A 86 -24.81 -6.13 -17.85
C LYS A 86 -24.18 -4.74 -17.70
N THR A 87 -23.66 -4.42 -16.50
CA THR A 87 -22.88 -3.22 -16.23
C THR A 87 -21.47 -3.61 -15.80
N GLY A 88 -20.50 -3.52 -16.72
CA GLY A 88 -19.10 -3.86 -16.44
C GLY A 88 -18.37 -2.81 -15.60
N MET A 89 -18.78 -1.54 -15.67
CA MET A 89 -18.22 -0.45 -14.87
C MET A 89 -19.21 0.72 -14.83
N TYR A 90 -19.44 1.28 -13.64
CA TYR A 90 -20.20 2.51 -13.44
C TYR A 90 -19.28 3.72 -13.34
N TYR A 91 -18.55 3.85 -12.21
CA TYR A 91 -17.44 4.80 -12.10
C TYR A 91 -16.11 4.07 -12.06
N LEU A 92 -15.12 4.67 -12.72
CA LEU A 92 -13.71 4.45 -12.42
C LEU A 92 -13.26 5.47 -11.38
N ARG A 93 -12.82 5.00 -10.22
CA ARG A 93 -12.23 5.81 -9.16
C ARG A 93 -10.73 5.58 -9.16
N THR A 94 -9.97 6.67 -9.23
CA THR A 94 -8.51 6.67 -9.22
C THR A 94 -8.02 7.48 -8.04
N ARG A 95 -6.78 7.23 -7.61
CA ARG A 95 -6.09 8.09 -6.64
C ARG A 95 -4.94 8.79 -7.35
N ALA A 96 -4.59 9.98 -6.85
CA ALA A 96 -3.38 10.64 -7.29
C ALA A 96 -2.16 9.82 -6.84
N ALA A 97 -1.10 9.82 -7.64
CA ALA A 97 0.13 9.11 -7.30
C ALA A 97 0.85 9.71 -6.07
N ALA A 98 0.53 10.96 -5.70
CA ALA A 98 1.04 11.62 -4.52
C ALA A 98 -0.08 11.83 -3.50
N ASP A 99 0.20 11.51 -2.24
CA ASP A 99 -0.73 11.74 -1.14
C ASP A 99 -0.82 13.22 -0.78
N ALA A 100 -2.00 13.66 -0.36
CA ALA A 100 -2.19 15.01 0.15
C ALA A 100 -1.46 15.19 1.48
N ILE A 101 -0.94 16.39 1.73
CA ILE A 101 -0.32 16.74 3.01
C ILE A 101 -1.37 16.62 4.13
N LYS A 102 -1.09 15.77 5.12
CA LYS A 102 -2.00 15.50 6.24
C LYS A 102 -1.76 16.52 7.36
N PHE A 103 -2.61 17.53 7.43
CA PHE A 103 -2.47 18.64 8.39
C PHE A 103 -2.93 18.32 9.82
N THR A 104 -3.71 17.26 10.01
CA THR A 104 -4.36 16.92 11.28
C THR A 104 -3.60 15.92 12.13
N VAL A 105 -2.42 15.46 11.67
CA VAL A 105 -1.63 14.43 12.35
C VAL A 105 -0.32 15.01 12.83
N ASP A 106 -0.13 15.04 14.15
CA ASP A 106 1.15 15.35 14.77
C ASP A 106 2.15 14.23 14.47
N THR A 107 2.96 14.43 13.43
CA THR A 107 3.99 13.47 12.99
C THR A 107 5.10 13.26 14.03
N SER A 108 5.22 14.17 15.00
CA SER A 108 6.13 14.03 16.16
C SER A 108 5.74 12.84 17.05
N LEU A 109 4.45 12.56 17.22
CA LEU A 109 3.93 11.46 18.03
C LEU A 109 4.03 10.09 17.32
N LEU A 110 4.29 10.08 16.02
CA LEU A 110 4.49 8.86 15.23
C LEU A 110 5.96 8.43 15.18
N LYS A 111 6.89 9.32 15.56
CA LYS A 111 8.31 9.01 15.70
C LYS A 111 8.59 8.35 17.05
N ASP A 112 7.98 7.19 17.28
CA ASP A 112 8.44 6.35 18.38
C ASP A 112 9.73 5.63 17.97
N LYS A 113 10.77 5.89 18.78
CA LYS A 113 12.13 5.32 18.82
C LYS A 113 12.38 4.18 17.81
N LYS A 114 13.03 4.52 16.70
CA LYS A 114 14.00 3.55 16.15
C LYS A 114 15.00 3.27 17.29
N PRO A 115 15.32 2.00 17.62
CA PRO A 115 16.57 1.75 18.31
C PRO A 115 17.63 2.44 17.44
N ALA A 116 18.47 3.26 18.04
CA ALA A 116 19.74 3.55 17.39
C ALA A 116 20.35 2.15 17.18
N GLU A 117 20.34 1.66 15.94
CA GLU A 117 21.32 0.68 15.55
C GLU A 117 22.64 1.36 15.90
N GLU A 118 23.38 0.77 16.85
CA GLU A 118 24.77 1.11 17.06
C GLU A 118 25.46 0.87 15.73
N GLU A 119 25.49 1.90 14.89
CA GLU A 119 26.26 1.88 13.66
C GLU A 119 27.71 1.78 14.10
N ASP A 120 28.28 0.59 13.95
CA ASP A 120 29.69 0.32 14.16
C ASP A 120 30.51 1.21 13.20
N VAL A 121 30.91 2.37 13.71
CA VAL A 121 31.67 3.40 12.98
C VAL A 121 32.98 2.80 12.47
N GLU A 122 33.53 1.82 13.19
CA GLU A 122 34.76 1.10 12.85
C GLU A 122 34.60 0.29 11.55
N ALA A 123 33.49 -0.42 11.39
CA ALA A 123 33.21 -1.25 10.21
C ALA A 123 32.96 -0.41 8.94
N LYS A 124 32.29 0.74 9.07
CA LYS A 124 32.10 1.69 7.95
C LYS A 124 33.42 2.36 7.59
N MET A 125 34.26 2.72 8.57
CA MET A 125 35.56 3.33 8.32
C MET A 125 36.52 2.34 7.64
N ALA A 126 36.50 1.05 8.03
CA ALA A 126 37.26 -0.01 7.36
C ALA A 126 36.80 -0.24 5.90
N GLN A 127 35.49 -0.18 5.62
CA GLN A 127 34.97 -0.26 4.25
C GLN A 127 35.34 0.96 3.40
N VAL A 128 35.43 2.16 3.99
CA VAL A 128 35.84 3.39 3.29
C VAL A 128 37.34 3.37 2.97
N VAL A 129 38.18 2.82 3.86
CA VAL A 129 39.62 2.67 3.64
C VAL A 129 39.93 1.62 2.58
N CYS A 130 39.11 0.57 2.45
CA CYS A 130 39.24 -0.46 1.40
C CYS A 130 38.22 -0.33 0.25
N SER A 131 37.74 0.88 -0.03
CA SER A 131 36.82 1.16 -1.13
C SER A 131 37.57 1.42 -2.44
N LEU A 132 37.10 0.83 -3.56
CA LEU A 132 37.60 1.09 -4.93
C LEU A 132 37.56 2.59 -5.32
N ASN A 133 36.72 3.38 -4.65
CA ASN A 133 36.57 4.82 -4.90
C ASN A 133 37.53 5.68 -4.08
N ASN A 134 38.30 5.10 -3.13
CA ASN A 134 39.24 5.83 -2.28
C ASN A 134 40.69 5.39 -2.54
N ARG A 135 41.08 5.46 -3.82
CA ARG A 135 42.37 4.93 -4.30
C ARG A 135 43.58 5.76 -3.84
N ASP A 136 43.38 7.04 -3.55
CA ASP A 136 44.45 7.99 -3.23
C ASP A 136 44.82 8.05 -1.73
N GLU A 137 43.99 7.50 -0.84
CA GLU A 137 44.25 7.47 0.61
C GLU A 137 44.82 6.13 1.11
N CYS A 138 44.93 5.13 0.23
CA CYS A 138 45.37 3.77 0.59
C CYS A 138 46.90 3.65 0.58
N ILE A 139 47.55 4.05 1.69
CA ILE A 139 49.02 3.97 1.87
C ILE A 139 49.51 2.52 2.09
N ALA A 140 48.62 1.54 2.23
CA ALA A 140 48.96 0.16 2.58
C ALA A 140 49.25 -0.77 1.37
N CYS A 141 49.08 -0.32 0.12
CA CYS A 141 49.40 -1.13 -1.07
C CYS A 141 50.65 -0.57 -1.78
N GLY A 142 51.77 -0.59 -1.06
CA GLY A 142 53.07 -0.13 -1.52
C GLY A 142 54.19 -1.06 -1.07
N SER A 143 54.16 -2.30 -1.55
CA SER A 143 55.28 -3.23 -1.75
C SER A 143 54.82 -4.37 -2.65
#